data_AF-A0A8H9HJF7-F1
#
_entry.id   AF-A0A8H9HJF7-F1
#
_cell.length_a   1.000
_cell.length_b   1.000
_cell.length_c   1.000
_cell.angle_alpha   90.00
_cell.angle_beta   90.00
_cell.angle_gamma   90.00
#
_symmetry.space_group_name_H-M   'P 1'
#
loop_
_entity.id
_entity.type
_entity.pdbx_description
1 polymer ?
#
loop_
_entity_poly.entity_id
_entity_poly.type
_entity_poly.pdbx_seq_one_letter_code
_entity_poly.pdbx_strand_id
1 'polypeptide(L)'
;MDVLINVFVGLHIIGIASLLGGFLTQMKAIGAGTARFIPAMLHGALTMLVTGILLVGLREMDGGTLNHMKIGIKLLVLIVILALVYVKRDDEKVDKGVFAAVGGLTVLNIFIATLWT
;
A
#
# COMPACT_ATOMS: atom_id res chain seq x y z
N MET A 1 24.45 4.49 -1.91
CA MET A 1 23.62 4.77 -3.12
C MET A 1 22.40 5.61 -2.74
N ASP A 2 22.64 6.66 -1.95
CA ASP A 2 21.62 7.15 -1.01
C ASP A 2 20.56 8.00 -1.68
N VAL A 3 20.94 8.85 -2.63
CA VAL A 3 19.98 9.70 -3.37
C VAL A 3 18.96 8.83 -4.11
N LEU A 4 19.41 7.75 -4.77
CA LEU A 4 18.53 6.84 -5.50
C LEU A 4 17.58 6.11 -4.54
N ILE A 5 18.10 5.57 -3.43
CA ILE A 5 17.29 4.92 -2.39
C ILE A 5 16.25 5.90 -1.83
N ASN A 6 16.65 7.13 -1.51
CA ASN A 6 15.76 8.15 -0.97
C ASN A 6 14.67 8.57 -1.95
N VAL A 7 14.98 8.65 -3.25
CA VAL A 7 13.98 8.85 -4.30
C VAL A 7 12.94 7.74 -4.29
N PHE A 8 13.37 6.47 -4.25
CA PHE A 8 12.44 5.35 -4.19
C PHE A 8 11.65 5.27 -2.88
N VAL A 9 12.25 5.65 -1.75
CA VAL A 9 11.52 5.81 -0.48
C VAL A 9 10.43 6.87 -0.63
N GLY A 10 10.74 8.02 -1.23
CA GLY A 10 9.76 9.07 -1.53
C GLY A 10 8.61 8.56 -2.41
N LEU A 11 8.92 7.86 -3.49
CA LEU A 11 7.91 7.25 -4.37
C LEU A 11 7.06 6.20 -3.63
N HIS A 12 7.66 5.40 -2.75
CA HIS A 12 6.94 4.43 -1.93
C HIS A 12 5.94 5.11 -0.99
N ILE A 13 6.33 6.23 -0.38
CA ILE A 13 5.47 7.06 0.48
C ILE A 13 4.33 7.68 -0.34
N ILE A 14 4.59 8.14 -1.56
CA ILE A 14 3.54 8.62 -2.48
C ILE A 14 2.53 7.52 -2.79
N GLY A 15 2.99 6.28 -2.99
CA GLY A 15 2.12 5.12 -3.15
C GLY A 15 1.18 4.91 -1.94
N ILE A 16 1.74 4.98 -0.73
CA ILE A 16 0.96 4.91 0.52
C ILE A 16 -0.05 6.06 0.59
N ALA A 17 0.38 7.29 0.31
CA ALA A 17 -0.48 8.47 0.34
C ALA A 17 -1.62 8.39 -0.68
N SER A 18 -1.36 7.82 -1.86
CA SER A 18 -2.38 7.61 -2.89
C SER A 18 -3.40 6.55 -2.48
N LEU A 19 -2.93 5.42 -1.92
CA LEU A 19 -3.79 4.33 -1.44
C LEU A 19 -4.63 4.75 -0.24
N LEU A 20 -4.00 5.25 0.82
CA LEU A 20 -4.67 5.69 2.03
C LEU A 20 -5.50 6.96 1.78
N GLY A 21 -4.97 7.91 1.02
CA GLY A 21 -5.72 9.12 0.64
C GLY A 21 -6.95 8.78 -0.18
N GLY A 22 -6.84 7.87 -1.16
CA GLY A 22 -7.99 7.38 -1.93
C GLY A 22 -9.06 6.75 -1.03
N PHE A 23 -8.66 5.91 -0.08
CA PHE A 23 -9.55 5.39 0.95
C PHE A 23 -10.22 6.51 1.77
N LEU A 24 -9.45 7.48 2.28
CA LEU A 24 -9.99 8.57 3.11
C LEU A 24 -11.01 9.43 2.35
N THR A 25 -10.81 9.66 1.05
CA THR A 25 -11.77 10.41 0.22
C THR A 25 -13.11 9.67 0.04
N GLN A 26 -13.11 8.34 0.15
CA GLN A 26 -14.30 7.50 0.02
C GLN A 26 -15.05 7.26 1.35
N MET A 27 -14.56 7.79 2.49
CA MET A 27 -15.20 7.58 3.80
C MET A 27 -16.62 8.15 3.90
N LYS A 28 -16.91 9.28 3.26
CA LYS A 28 -18.30 9.80 3.23
C LYS A 28 -19.21 8.91 2.39
N ALA A 29 -18.71 8.42 1.25
CA ALA A 29 -19.43 7.52 0.37
C ALA A 29 -19.74 6.19 1.08
N ILE A 30 -18.90 5.72 2.00
CA ILE A 30 -19.21 4.49 2.73
C ILE A 30 -20.36 4.64 3.72
N GLY A 31 -20.49 5.81 4.35
CA GLY A 31 -21.66 6.15 5.16
C GLY A 31 -22.95 6.07 4.35
N ALA A 32 -22.90 6.53 3.09
CA ALA A 32 -23.99 6.50 2.13
C ALA A 32 -24.19 5.15 1.41
N GLY A 33 -23.29 4.17 1.60
CA GLY A 33 -23.35 2.87 0.92
C GLY A 33 -22.97 2.91 -0.57
N THR A 34 -22.24 3.95 -0.99
CA THR A 34 -21.84 4.21 -2.39
C THR A 34 -20.31 4.26 -2.58
N ALA A 35 -19.54 3.82 -1.59
CA ALA A 35 -18.09 3.75 -1.71
C ALA A 35 -17.67 2.79 -2.82
N ARG A 36 -16.60 3.13 -3.52
CA ARG A 36 -15.96 2.28 -4.54
C ARG A 36 -14.44 2.40 -4.45
N PHE A 37 -13.73 1.44 -5.03
CA PHE A 37 -12.29 1.60 -5.20
C PHE A 37 -12.00 2.50 -6.40
N ILE A 38 -11.32 3.62 -6.14
CA ILE A 38 -10.96 4.58 -7.18
C ILE A 38 -9.59 4.25 -7.79
N PRO A 39 -9.29 4.70 -9.02
CA PRO A 39 -8.01 4.42 -9.67
C PRO A 39 -6.79 4.77 -8.82
N ALA A 40 -6.84 5.86 -8.04
CA ALA A 40 -5.75 6.25 -7.15
C ALA A 40 -5.34 5.14 -6.17
N MET A 41 -6.31 4.37 -5.65
CA MET A 41 -6.02 3.28 -4.73
C MET A 41 -5.22 2.15 -5.39
N LEU A 42 -5.62 1.77 -6.62
CA LEU A 42 -4.93 0.74 -7.38
C LEU A 42 -3.52 1.19 -7.78
N HIS A 43 -3.37 2.40 -8.31
CA HIS A 43 -2.06 2.94 -8.70
C HIS A 43 -1.15 3.12 -7.47
N GLY A 44 -1.71 3.53 -6.33
CA GLY A 44 -0.98 3.62 -5.06
C GLY A 44 -0.42 2.27 -4.62
N ALA A 45 -1.25 1.23 -4.60
CA ALA A 45 -0.83 -0.13 -4.26
C ALA A 45 0.22 -0.69 -5.24
N LEU A 46 0.05 -0.48 -6.55
CA LEU A 46 1.03 -0.87 -7.57
C LEU A 46 2.35 -0.12 -7.43
N THR A 47 2.29 1.19 -7.17
CA THR A 47 3.49 2.02 -6.92
C THR A 47 4.25 1.49 -5.71
N MET A 48 3.56 1.18 -4.61
CA MET A 48 4.17 0.57 -3.43
C MET A 48 4.83 -0.77 -3.75
N LEU A 49 4.20 -1.61 -4.58
CA LEU A 49 4.74 -2.93 -4.92
C LEU A 49 6.05 -2.81 -5.68
N VAL A 50 6.04 -2.01 -6.76
CA VAL A 50 7.22 -1.80 -7.60
C VAL A 50 8.35 -1.16 -6.82
N THR A 51 8.06 -0.05 -6.12
CA THR A 51 9.07 0.66 -5.32
C THR A 51 9.58 -0.17 -4.16
N GLY A 52 8.73 -0.99 -3.54
CA GLY A 52 9.11 -1.89 -2.45
C GLY A 52 10.11 -2.95 -2.89
N ILE A 53 9.88 -3.61 -4.03
CA ILE A 53 10.81 -4.59 -4.61
C ILE A 53 12.14 -3.92 -4.95
N LEU A 54 12.09 -2.75 -5.59
CA LEU A 54 13.30 -2.00 -5.94
C LEU A 54 14.10 -1.57 -4.70
N LEU A 55 13.43 -1.13 -3.63
CA LEU A 55 14.10 -0.75 -2.38
C LEU A 55 14.80 -1.92 -1.70
N VAL A 56 14.24 -3.12 -1.74
CA VAL A 56 14.90 -4.33 -1.22
C VAL A 56 16.20 -4.57 -1.99
N GLY A 57 16.12 -4.66 -3.32
CA GLY A 57 17.29 -4.92 -4.15
C GLY A 57 18.37 -3.83 -4.03
N LEU A 58 17.96 -2.55 -4.03
CA LEU A 58 18.90 -1.44 -3.87
C LEU A 58 19.61 -1.47 -2.52
N ARG A 59 18.91 -1.82 -1.44
CA ARG A 59 19.54 -1.91 -0.11
C ARG A 59 20.46 -3.12 0.03
N GLU A 60 20.15 -4.25 -0.58
CA GLU A 60 21.06 -5.40 -0.61
C GLU A 60 22.33 -5.07 -1.39
N MET A 61 22.20 -4.41 -2.54
CA MET A 61 23.34 -3.97 -3.36
C MET A 61 24.23 -2.94 -2.66
N ASP A 62 23.66 -2.09 -1.80
CA ASP A 62 24.38 -1.10 -0.99
C ASP A 62 24.97 -1.72 0.31
N GLY A 63 24.92 -3.05 0.45
CA GLY A 63 25.49 -3.79 1.59
C GLY A 63 24.66 -3.76 2.87
N GLY A 64 23.40 -3.31 2.80
CA GLY A 64 22.52 -3.19 3.93
C GLY A 64 21.98 -4.53 4.42
N THR A 65 21.92 -4.73 5.74
CA THR A 65 21.23 -5.88 6.33
C THR A 65 19.73 -5.63 6.36
N LEU A 66 18.96 -6.57 5.82
CA LEU A 66 17.52 -6.47 5.73
C LEU A 66 16.83 -7.49 6.64
N ASN A 67 15.78 -7.06 7.32
CA ASN A 67 14.86 -7.98 7.99
C ASN A 67 13.87 -8.54 6.97
N HIS A 68 14.22 -9.67 6.36
CA HIS A 68 13.38 -10.32 5.34
C HIS A 68 12.02 -10.79 5.87
N MET A 69 11.91 -11.10 7.16
CA MET A 69 10.62 -11.43 7.78
C MET A 69 9.68 -10.23 7.74
N LYS A 70 10.16 -9.06 8.21
CA LYS A 70 9.41 -7.80 8.16
C LYS A 70 9.02 -7.45 6.72
N ILE A 71 9.94 -7.59 5.77
CA ILE A 71 9.68 -7.31 4.35
C ILE A 71 8.64 -8.28 3.77
N GLY A 72 8.76 -9.58 4.05
CA GLY A 72 7.83 -10.61 3.57
C GLY A 72 6.41 -10.38 4.07
N ILE A 73 6.25 -10.02 5.35
CA ILE A 73 4.93 -9.69 5.92
C ILE A 73 4.34 -8.44 5.26
N LYS A 74 5.12 -7.37 5.09
CA LYS A 74 4.65 -6.16 4.40
C LYS A 74 4.22 -6.45 2.96
N LEU A 75 4.99 -7.28 2.25
CA LEU A 75 4.67 -7.70 0.89
C LEU A 75 3.37 -8.50 0.84
N LEU A 76 3.19 -9.46 1.75
CA LEU A 76 1.97 -10.27 1.84
C LEU A 76 0.75 -9.39 2.08
N VAL A 77 0.82 -8.47 3.05
CA VAL A 77 -0.26 -7.51 3.33
C VAL A 77 -0.58 -6.66 2.11
N LEU A 78 0.44 -6.15 1.42
CA LEU A 78 0.26 -5.36 0.20
C LEU A 78 -0.38 -6.17 -0.93
N ILE A 79 -0.02 -7.44 -1.11
CA ILE A 79 -0.63 -8.33 -2.11
C ILE A 79 -2.10 -8.55 -1.80
N VAL A 80 -2.47 -8.76 -0.53
CA VAL A 80 -3.88 -8.88 -0.13
C VAL A 80 -4.64 -7.60 -0.46
N ILE A 81 -4.10 -6.43 -0.13
CA ILE A 81 -4.72 -5.14 -0.47
C ILE A 81 -4.89 -5.01 -1.98
N LEU A 82 -3.83 -5.29 -2.76
CA LEU A 82 -3.86 -5.17 -4.21
C LEU A 82 -4.90 -6.11 -4.83
N ALA A 83 -5.00 -7.35 -4.34
CA ALA A 83 -5.98 -8.32 -4.80
C ALA A 83 -7.41 -7.83 -4.55
N LEU A 84 -7.71 -7.35 -3.33
CA LEU A 84 -9.03 -6.81 -2.98
C LEU A 84 -9.39 -5.61 -3.86
N VAL A 85 -8.47 -4.64 -4.00
CA VAL A 85 -8.68 -3.44 -4.81
C VAL A 85 -8.83 -3.79 -6.28
N TYR A 86 -7.99 -4.68 -6.82
CA TYR A 86 -7.99 -5.06 -8.23
C TYR A 86 -9.26 -5.82 -8.63
N VAL A 87 -9.65 -6.83 -7.84
CA VAL A 87 -10.84 -7.66 -8.14
C VAL A 87 -12.11 -6.83 -8.12
N LYS A 88 -12.18 -5.84 -7.23
CA LYS A 88 -13.37 -5.00 -7.00
C LYS A 88 -13.31 -3.63 -7.65
N ARG A 89 -12.31 -3.36 -8.50
CA ARG A 89 -12.10 -2.03 -9.11
C ARG A 89 -13.23 -1.59 -10.04
N ASP A 90 -13.91 -2.55 -10.65
CA ASP A 90 -14.96 -2.32 -11.64
C ASP A 90 -16.37 -2.35 -11.00
N ASP A 91 -16.45 -2.67 -9.70
CA ASP A 91 -17.70 -2.64 -8.95
C ASP A 91 -18.14 -1.18 -8.72
N GLU A 92 -19.40 -0.85 -9.03
CA GLU A 92 -19.97 0.48 -8.80
C GLU A 92 -20.03 0.85 -7.31
N LYS A 93 -20.12 -0.17 -6.45
CA LYS A 93 -20.12 -0.05 -5.00
C LYS A 93 -19.44 -1.27 -4.37
N VAL A 94 -18.68 -1.05 -3.31
CA VAL A 94 -18.00 -2.12 -2.56
C VAL A 94 -18.64 -2.34 -1.19
N ASP A 95 -18.58 -3.58 -0.71
CA ASP A 95 -19.03 -3.93 0.63
C ASP A 95 -18.24 -3.17 1.72
N LYS A 96 -18.92 -2.85 2.83
CA LYS A 96 -18.33 -2.08 3.93
C LYS A 96 -17.16 -2.80 4.59
N GLY A 97 -17.27 -4.12 4.76
CA GLY A 97 -16.21 -4.94 5.33
C GLY A 97 -14.98 -4.98 4.44
N VAL A 98 -15.16 -5.15 3.12
CA VAL A 98 -14.06 -5.17 2.15
C VAL A 98 -13.33 -3.82 2.10
N PHE A 99 -14.08 -2.72 2.06
CA PHE A 99 -13.48 -1.39 2.08
C PHE A 99 -12.73 -1.12 3.39
N ALA A 100 -13.34 -1.44 4.54
CA ALA A 100 -12.70 -1.29 5.84
C ALA A 100 -11.44 -2.16 5.96
N ALA A 101 -11.44 -3.37 5.41
CA ALA A 101 -10.27 -4.24 5.36
C ALA A 101 -9.12 -3.60 4.59
N VAL A 102 -9.37 -3.00 3.41
CA VAL A 102 -8.33 -2.30 2.64
C VAL A 102 -7.72 -1.14 3.44
N GLY A 103 -8.56 -0.30 4.07
CA GLY A 103 -8.08 0.80 4.91
C GLY A 103 -7.27 0.31 6.12
N GLY A 104 -7.81 -0.67 6.84
CA GLY A 104 -7.17 -1.26 8.02
C GLY A 104 -5.84 -1.94 7.71
N LEU A 105 -5.79 -2.74 6.63
CA LEU A 105 -4.55 -3.37 6.17
C LEU A 105 -3.52 -2.34 5.70
N THR A 106 -3.96 -1.24 5.07
CA THR A 106 -3.06 -0.15 4.67
C THR A 106 -2.41 0.49 5.90
N VAL A 107 -3.20 0.82 6.93
CA VAL A 107 -2.71 1.38 8.20
C VAL A 107 -1.82 0.39 8.93
N LEU A 108 -2.18 -0.89 8.98
CA LEU A 108 -1.36 -1.95 9.54
C LEU A 108 0.00 -2.03 8.84
N ASN A 109 0.03 -1.98 7.51
CA ASN A 109 1.27 -2.04 6.73
C ASN A 109 2.20 -0.85 7.04
N ILE A 110 1.63 0.34 7.29
CA ILE A 110 2.38 1.52 7.74
C ILE A 110 2.99 1.26 9.11
N PHE A 111 2.21 0.78 10.08
CA PHE A 111 2.72 0.53 11.43
C PHE A 111 3.75 -0.59 11.48
N ILE A 112 3.60 -1.64 10.67
CA ILE A 112 4.66 -2.65 10.50
C ILE A 112 5.95 -1.99 10.01
N ALA A 113 5.84 -1.05 9.06
CA ALA A 113 7.01 -0.35 8.55
C ALA A 113 7.71 0.49 9.63
N THR A 114 6.95 1.21 10.47
CA THR A 114 7.48 2.22 11.38
C THR A 114 7.76 1.73 12.80
N LEU A 115 7.01 0.76 13.31
CA LEU A 115 7.10 0.31 14.71
C LEU A 115 7.91 -0.97 14.89
N TRP A 116 8.03 -1.81 13.86
CA TRP A 116 8.82 -3.05 13.94
C TRP A 116 10.32 -2.74 13.80
N THR A 117 11.07 -2.92 14.89
CA THR A 117 12.54 -2.86 14.94
C THR A 117 13.17 -4.23 14.74
#